data_AF-A0A7C3U7J8-F1
#
_entry.id   AF-A0A7C3U7J8-F1
#
_cell.length_a   1.000
_cell.length_b   1.000
_cell.length_c   1.000
_cell.angle_alpha   90.00
_cell.angle_beta   90.00
_cell.angle_gamma   90.00
#
_symmetry.space_group_name_H-M   'P 1'
#
loop_
_entity.id
_entity.type
_entity.pdbx_description
1 polymer ?
#
loop_
_entity_poly.entity_id
_entity_poly.type
_entity_poly.pdbx_seq_one_letter_code
_entity_poly.pdbx_strand_id
1 'polypeptide(L)'
;MTSFRISRRYALAVVLLLLALFLGLFPASDLTPDGYYRTRLGFLTGPDSFGLSWWTVRTVVGQLRYALVSAFGSGATPEQQQAVLQSFFAGAADVNRLETEINNLAVRGVAASDPRLLSLEQQLNDARQKRAQESLVVEQVIAHQVQDVLKQENISVFQMGNVFFPPVFFKLIDLPHVLVISYVDRIQMRDQVAVRRSLTLGETDDLESAVDQALNVRSLVVPIGGYSTYPTMVSSTGPRDWMIGTVSHEWCHVYLTFYPLGMSYGKTGDATAMNETVCSLFGDEVGAAVLEAYYGEARKVLSWQTPPTPTVAVPPGSDAPAGAESTPGASSSDGSASERRPEAAQPFNPDRELRRIYLAAEERLKAGDIAGAEQVMEEGRQNLAAHGVYIRKLNQAFFAFYGSYAEGPGAIRPDTIGDDLRELRRRSPTLRDFMLTVQNMTGYEDLRRALGK
;
A
#
# COMPACT_ATOMS: atom_id res chain seq x y z
N MET A 1 -3.90 58.76 -37.69
CA MET A 1 -4.84 58.05 -36.80
C MET A 1 -5.88 57.32 -37.65
N THR A 2 -5.58 56.10 -38.09
CA THR A 2 -6.49 55.24 -38.84
C THR A 2 -7.17 54.28 -37.87
N SER A 3 -8.44 54.55 -37.57
CA SER A 3 -9.27 53.73 -36.68
C SER A 3 -9.56 52.38 -37.35
N PHE A 4 -9.06 51.30 -36.75
CA PHE A 4 -9.32 49.93 -37.18
C PHE A 4 -10.77 49.57 -36.84
N ARG A 5 -11.72 49.82 -37.76
CA ARG A 5 -13.08 49.31 -37.66
C ARG A 5 -13.07 47.82 -37.96
N ILE A 6 -12.82 47.00 -36.94
CA ILE A 6 -13.10 45.56 -36.98
C ILE A 6 -14.60 45.43 -37.29
N SER A 7 -14.93 44.88 -38.46
CA SER A 7 -16.33 44.72 -38.85
C SER A 7 -17.05 43.83 -37.82
N ARG A 8 -18.28 44.18 -37.43
CA ARG A 8 -19.11 43.40 -36.48
C ARG A 8 -19.17 41.90 -36.83
N ARG A 9 -18.98 41.54 -38.10
CA ARG A 9 -18.94 40.16 -38.60
C ARG A 9 -17.67 39.41 -38.16
N TYR A 10 -16.51 40.07 -38.14
CA TYR A 10 -15.27 39.48 -37.64
C TYR A 10 -15.28 39.34 -36.12
N ALA A 11 -15.86 40.31 -35.40
CA ALA A 11 -16.05 40.20 -33.95
C ALA A 11 -16.96 39.02 -33.59
N LEU A 12 -18.07 38.83 -34.31
CA LEU A 12 -18.96 37.68 -34.11
C LEU A 12 -18.28 36.35 -34.44
N ALA A 13 -17.51 36.29 -35.53
CA ALA A 13 -16.77 35.08 -35.91
C ALA A 13 -15.70 34.71 -34.88
N VAL A 14 -14.98 35.70 -34.32
CA VAL A 14 -14.00 35.47 -33.24
C VAL A 14 -14.71 35.01 -31.96
N VAL A 15 -15.84 35.61 -31.60
CA VAL A 15 -16.64 35.16 -30.44
C VAL A 15 -17.13 33.73 -30.62
N LEU A 16 -17.66 33.37 -31.79
CA LEU A 16 -18.12 32.00 -32.08
C LEU A 16 -16.96 30.99 -32.11
N LEU A 17 -15.79 31.38 -32.62
CA LEU A 17 -14.59 30.55 -32.60
C LEU A 17 -14.11 30.33 -31.17
N LEU A 18 -14.07 31.39 -30.34
CA LEU A 18 -13.72 31.28 -28.92
C LEU A 18 -14.76 30.45 -28.16
N LEU A 19 -16.06 30.58 -28.48
CA LEU A 19 -17.12 29.77 -27.88
C LEU A 19 -16.98 28.30 -28.29
N ALA A 20 -16.64 28.00 -29.55
CA ALA A 20 -16.41 26.64 -30.04
C ALA A 20 -15.13 26.02 -29.45
N LEU A 21 -14.07 26.82 -29.26
CA LEU A 21 -12.86 26.40 -28.53
C LEU A 21 -13.16 26.17 -27.04
N PHE A 22 -14.00 27.02 -26.42
CA PHE A 22 -14.43 26.88 -25.03
C PHE A 22 -15.34 25.67 -24.83
N LEU A 23 -16.26 25.41 -25.76
CA LEU A 23 -17.10 24.20 -25.78
C LEU A 23 -16.29 22.94 -26.12
N GLY A 24 -15.23 23.06 -26.93
CA GLY A 24 -14.29 21.99 -27.23
C GLY A 24 -13.30 21.66 -26.09
N LEU A 25 -13.19 22.55 -25.08
CA LEU A 25 -12.41 22.33 -23.87
C LEU A 25 -13.18 21.51 -22.80
N PHE A 26 -14.49 21.34 -22.95
CA PHE A 26 -15.30 20.39 -22.18
C PHE A 26 -15.59 19.18 -23.07
N PRO A 27 -14.75 18.13 -23.04
CA PRO A 27 -15.00 16.96 -23.86
C PRO A 27 -16.40 16.41 -23.56
N ALA A 28 -17.13 15.97 -24.59
CA ALA A 28 -18.46 15.36 -24.44
C ALA A 28 -18.46 14.12 -23.50
N SER A 29 -17.28 13.63 -23.10
CA SER A 29 -17.10 12.64 -22.05
C SER A 29 -17.66 13.09 -20.69
N ASP A 30 -17.67 14.38 -20.37
CA ASP A 30 -18.18 14.93 -19.10
C ASP A 30 -19.71 14.81 -18.97
N LEU A 31 -20.42 14.54 -20.07
CA LEU A 31 -21.86 14.32 -20.12
C LEU A 31 -22.25 12.84 -19.94
N THR A 32 -21.28 11.93 -19.88
CA THR A 32 -21.54 10.53 -19.52
C THR A 32 -21.67 10.38 -18.00
N PRO A 33 -22.38 9.36 -17.48
CA PRO A 33 -22.42 9.09 -16.04
C PRO A 33 -21.02 8.98 -15.40
N ASP A 34 -20.06 8.40 -16.12
CA ASP A 34 -18.67 8.28 -15.67
C ASP A 34 -17.92 9.62 -15.70
N GLY A 35 -18.13 10.45 -16.72
CA GLY A 35 -17.59 11.80 -16.77
C GLY A 35 -18.12 12.67 -15.65
N TYR A 36 -19.44 12.69 -15.45
CA TYR A 36 -20.09 13.40 -14.35
C TYR A 36 -19.54 12.95 -12.98
N TYR A 37 -19.41 11.63 -12.77
CA TYR A 37 -18.79 11.08 -11.56
C TYR A 37 -17.37 11.60 -11.35
N ARG A 38 -16.50 11.54 -12.36
CA ARG A 38 -15.10 12.00 -12.26
C ARG A 38 -15.01 13.49 -11.98
N THR A 39 -15.81 14.32 -12.67
CA THR A 39 -15.86 15.76 -12.44
C THR A 39 -16.29 16.04 -10.99
N ARG A 40 -17.37 15.40 -10.52
CA ARG A 40 -17.90 15.62 -9.17
C ARG A 40 -16.92 15.14 -8.09
N LEU A 41 -16.28 13.98 -8.29
CA LEU A 41 -15.22 13.49 -7.41
C LEU A 41 -14.08 14.51 -7.31
N GLY A 42 -13.59 15.02 -8.44
CA GLY A 42 -12.54 16.03 -8.48
C GLY A 42 -12.90 17.32 -7.74
N PHE A 43 -14.16 17.77 -7.80
CA PHE A 43 -14.62 18.91 -7.01
C PHE A 43 -14.64 18.64 -5.50
N LEU A 44 -15.03 17.44 -5.09
CA LEU A 44 -15.12 17.05 -3.67
C LEU A 44 -13.74 16.87 -3.05
N THR A 45 -12.82 16.23 -3.77
CA THR A 45 -11.47 15.94 -3.27
C THR A 45 -10.47 17.04 -3.58
N GLY A 46 -10.78 17.96 -4.51
CA GLY A 46 -9.87 18.98 -5.01
C GLY A 46 -9.07 19.72 -3.93
N PRO A 47 -9.71 20.22 -2.84
CA PRO A 47 -9.02 20.90 -1.75
C PRO A 47 -7.96 20.04 -1.03
N ASP A 48 -8.20 18.73 -0.96
CA ASP A 48 -7.35 17.78 -0.24
C ASP A 48 -6.45 16.94 -1.16
N SER A 49 -6.66 17.04 -2.48
CA SER A 49 -5.99 16.20 -3.48
C SER A 49 -4.48 16.46 -3.53
N PHE A 50 -3.71 15.38 -3.55
CA PHE A 50 -2.27 15.44 -3.73
C PHE A 50 -1.90 15.31 -5.21
N GLY A 51 -1.25 16.33 -5.77
CA GLY A 51 -0.89 16.39 -7.19
C GLY A 51 0.28 15.46 -7.56
N LEU A 52 0.02 14.15 -7.69
CA LEU A 52 1.01 13.12 -8.01
C LEU A 52 1.79 13.40 -9.32
N SER A 53 1.11 13.84 -10.38
CA SER A 53 1.73 14.12 -11.69
C SER A 53 2.61 15.37 -11.65
N TRP A 54 2.18 16.42 -10.94
CA TRP A 54 3.01 17.61 -10.72
C TRP A 54 4.24 17.32 -9.87
N TRP A 55 4.08 16.51 -8.81
CA TRP A 55 5.19 16.02 -8.01
C TRP A 55 6.17 15.21 -8.86
N THR A 56 5.66 14.26 -9.65
CA THR A 56 6.48 13.35 -10.47
C THR A 56 7.34 14.13 -11.46
N VAL A 57 6.76 15.13 -12.16
CA VAL A 57 7.52 15.96 -13.11
C VAL A 57 8.66 16.72 -12.42
N ARG A 58 8.42 17.34 -11.25
CA ARG A 58 9.49 18.03 -10.50
C ARG A 58 10.58 17.07 -10.04
N THR A 59 10.20 15.88 -9.56
CA THR A 59 11.13 14.88 -9.05
C THR A 59 11.96 14.26 -10.16
N VAL A 60 11.36 13.95 -11.32
CA VAL A 60 12.04 13.36 -12.49
C VAL A 60 13.05 14.34 -13.12
N VAL A 61 12.71 15.63 -13.21
CA VAL A 61 13.66 16.67 -13.69
C VAL A 61 14.86 16.79 -12.73
N GLY A 62 14.66 16.56 -11.43
CA GLY A 62 15.75 16.41 -10.46
C GLY A 62 16.56 15.12 -10.63
N GLN A 63 15.90 14.00 -10.92
CA GLN A 63 16.49 12.66 -11.07
C GLN A 63 17.34 12.50 -12.36
N LEU A 64 17.03 13.21 -13.45
CA LEU A 64 17.88 13.19 -14.66
C LEU A 64 19.30 13.72 -14.41
N ARG A 65 19.48 14.62 -13.42
CA ARG A 65 20.81 15.00 -12.92
C ARG A 65 21.44 13.89 -12.06
N TYR A 66 20.65 13.10 -11.35
CA TYR A 66 21.12 11.97 -10.52
C TYR A 66 21.55 10.75 -11.33
N ALA A 67 20.88 10.40 -12.42
CA ALA A 67 21.34 9.32 -13.31
C ALA A 67 22.75 9.63 -13.85
N LEU A 68 23.04 10.90 -14.14
CA LEU A 68 24.37 11.38 -14.53
C LEU A 68 25.39 11.42 -13.37
N VAL A 69 24.95 11.66 -12.12
CA VAL A 69 25.81 11.71 -10.92
C VAL A 69 26.09 10.32 -10.32
N SER A 70 25.17 9.36 -10.47
CA SER A 70 25.38 7.97 -10.02
C SER A 70 26.57 7.29 -10.72
N ALA A 71 26.94 7.76 -11.91
CA ALA A 71 28.17 7.37 -12.60
C ALA A 71 29.47 7.88 -11.91
N PHE A 72 29.37 8.80 -10.94
CA PHE A 72 30.50 9.40 -10.21
C PHE A 72 30.52 9.06 -8.71
N GLY A 73 29.62 8.17 -8.25
CA GLY A 73 29.51 7.76 -6.85
C GLY A 73 28.96 8.86 -5.93
N SER A 74 28.41 8.47 -4.78
CA SER A 74 27.90 9.41 -3.76
C SER A 74 28.97 10.33 -3.15
N GLY A 75 30.25 10.15 -3.51
CA GLY A 75 31.41 10.72 -2.82
C GLY A 75 31.67 10.13 -1.42
N ALA A 76 30.66 9.49 -0.80
CA ALA A 76 30.76 8.81 0.50
C ALA A 76 31.41 7.42 0.40
N THR A 77 32.23 7.07 1.40
CA THR A 77 32.83 5.73 1.53
C THR A 77 31.79 4.69 2.00
N PRO A 78 32.03 3.38 1.82
CA PRO A 78 31.12 2.33 2.31
C PRO A 78 30.83 2.45 3.81
N GLU A 79 31.81 2.83 4.63
CA GLU A 79 31.66 3.02 6.08
C GLU A 79 30.73 4.20 6.39
N GLN A 80 30.85 5.29 5.62
CA GLN A 80 29.98 6.46 5.76
C GLN A 80 28.55 6.13 5.34
N GLN A 81 28.37 5.38 4.25
CA GLN A 81 27.05 4.91 3.82
C GLN A 81 26.40 4.05 4.91
N GLN A 82 27.14 3.09 5.48
CA GLN A 82 26.62 2.23 6.55
C GLN A 82 26.25 3.02 7.81
N ALA A 83 27.05 4.01 8.20
CA ALA A 83 26.74 4.89 9.32
C ALA A 83 25.46 5.70 9.08
N VAL A 84 25.26 6.21 7.86
CA VAL A 84 24.02 6.93 7.50
C VAL A 84 22.80 6.02 7.52
N LEU A 85 22.91 4.79 7.00
CA LEU A 85 21.83 3.81 7.08
C LEU A 85 21.43 3.53 8.52
N GLN A 86 22.41 3.27 9.40
CA GLN A 86 22.16 3.01 10.82
C GLN A 86 21.47 4.21 11.50
N SER A 87 21.98 5.42 11.28
CA SER A 87 21.40 6.65 11.83
C SER A 87 19.95 6.87 11.36
N PHE A 88 19.70 6.68 10.07
CA PHE A 88 18.40 6.92 9.45
C PHE A 88 17.29 5.98 9.99
N PHE A 89 17.60 4.68 10.11
CA PHE A 89 16.66 3.68 10.60
C PHE A 89 16.46 3.75 12.12
N ALA A 90 17.50 4.10 12.88
CA ALA A 90 17.34 4.37 14.31
C ALA A 90 16.40 5.57 14.56
N GLY A 91 16.52 6.63 13.74
CA GLY A 91 15.69 7.83 13.87
C GLY A 91 14.20 7.64 13.52
N ALA A 92 13.80 6.55 12.86
CA ALA A 92 12.40 6.29 12.54
C ALA A 92 11.56 6.04 13.80
N ALA A 93 12.10 5.32 14.78
CA ALA A 93 11.45 5.06 16.06
C ALA A 93 11.21 6.37 16.84
N ASP A 94 12.17 7.30 16.78
CA ASP A 94 12.06 8.61 17.43
C ASP A 94 10.94 9.45 16.84
N VAL A 95 10.83 9.50 15.50
CA VAL A 95 9.75 10.23 14.81
C VAL A 95 8.39 9.66 15.21
N ASN A 96 8.21 8.35 15.15
CA ASN A 96 6.94 7.69 15.51
C ASN A 96 6.58 7.92 16.99
N ARG A 97 7.57 7.88 17.88
CA ARG A 97 7.39 8.17 19.31
C ARG A 97 6.95 9.62 19.54
N LEU A 98 7.64 10.58 18.92
CA LEU A 98 7.33 12.01 19.03
C LEU A 98 5.93 12.32 18.47
N GLU A 99 5.56 11.78 17.31
CA GLU A 99 4.21 11.92 16.75
C GLU A 99 3.14 11.36 17.70
N THR A 100 3.40 10.20 18.30
CA THR A 100 2.49 9.57 19.26
C THR A 100 2.33 10.42 20.52
N GLU A 101 3.41 10.95 21.08
CA GLU A 101 3.38 11.82 22.25
C GLU A 101 2.62 13.12 21.98
N ILE A 102 2.88 13.77 20.83
CA ILE A 102 2.17 14.98 20.39
C ILE A 102 0.67 14.70 20.25
N ASN A 103 0.30 13.63 19.55
CA ASN A 103 -1.10 13.24 19.38
C ASN A 103 -1.78 12.96 20.71
N ASN A 104 -1.11 12.26 21.64
CA ASN A 104 -1.66 11.98 22.97
C ASN A 104 -1.90 13.25 23.79
N LEU A 105 -1.03 14.26 23.69
CA LEU A 105 -1.23 15.55 24.36
C LEU A 105 -2.37 16.34 23.73
N ALA A 106 -2.46 16.36 22.40
CA ALA A 106 -3.54 17.01 21.67
C ALA A 106 -4.91 16.41 22.03
N VAL A 107 -5.02 15.08 22.07
CA VAL A 107 -6.25 14.37 22.48
C VAL A 107 -6.66 14.68 23.92
N ARG A 108 -5.70 14.97 24.81
CA ARG A 108 -5.95 15.37 26.20
C ARG A 108 -6.33 16.85 26.35
N GLY A 109 -6.47 17.60 25.25
CA GLY A 109 -6.86 19.01 25.27
C GLY A 109 -5.76 19.96 25.72
N VAL A 110 -4.49 19.55 25.62
CA VAL A 110 -3.35 20.45 25.90
C VAL A 110 -3.35 21.57 24.86
N ALA A 111 -3.24 22.82 25.33
CA ALA A 111 -3.23 23.98 24.45
C ALA A 111 -2.00 23.97 23.51
N ALA A 112 -2.19 24.43 22.27
CA ALA A 112 -1.12 24.54 21.27
C ALA A 112 0.09 25.38 21.75
N SER A 113 -0.13 26.31 22.68
CA SER A 113 0.90 27.16 23.27
C SER A 113 1.63 26.54 24.48
N ASP A 114 1.30 25.31 24.88
CA ASP A 114 1.96 24.63 26.00
C ASP A 114 3.45 24.42 25.68
N PRO A 115 4.39 24.87 26.53
CA PRO A 115 5.83 24.75 26.28
C PRO A 115 6.30 23.32 26.01
N ARG A 116 5.62 22.30 26.57
CA ARG A 116 5.95 20.89 26.34
C ARG A 116 5.61 20.48 24.91
N LEU A 117 4.45 20.90 24.42
CA LEU A 117 4.01 20.59 23.06
C LEU A 117 4.92 21.27 22.03
N LEU A 118 5.24 22.55 22.24
CA LEU A 118 6.19 23.30 21.38
C LEU A 118 7.57 22.65 21.36
N SER A 119 8.06 22.14 22.49
CA SER A 119 9.34 21.43 22.55
C SER A 119 9.32 20.11 21.78
N LEU A 120 8.23 19.34 21.89
CA LEU A 120 8.06 18.09 21.14
C LEU A 120 7.94 18.32 19.64
N GLU A 121 7.18 19.36 19.24
CA GLU A 121 7.06 19.77 17.83
C GLU A 121 8.42 20.18 17.25
N GLN A 122 9.22 20.93 18.01
CA GLN A 122 10.58 21.30 17.59
C GLN A 122 11.45 20.05 17.42
N GLN A 123 11.45 19.13 18.38
CA GLN A 123 12.20 17.87 18.29
C GLN A 123 11.76 17.03 17.10
N LEU A 124 10.45 16.96 16.81
CA LEU A 124 9.91 16.25 15.66
C LEU A 124 10.39 16.88 14.35
N ASN A 125 10.39 18.22 14.26
CA ASN A 125 10.87 18.93 13.10
C ASN A 125 12.37 18.72 12.86
N ASP A 126 13.18 18.79 13.92
CA ASP A 126 14.62 18.54 13.84
C ASP A 126 14.91 17.09 13.40
N ALA A 127 14.18 16.12 13.96
CA ALA A 127 14.29 14.72 13.58
C ALA A 127 13.90 14.49 12.11
N ARG A 128 12.78 15.08 11.65
CA ARG A 128 12.35 15.01 10.24
C ARG A 128 13.38 15.65 9.30
N GLN A 129 13.94 16.80 9.66
CA GLN A 129 14.94 17.48 8.83
C GLN A 129 16.22 16.67 8.71
N LYS A 130 16.72 16.10 9.83
CA LYS A 130 17.88 15.21 9.81
C LYS A 130 17.65 14.02 8.88
N ARG A 131 16.51 13.34 9.03
CA ARG A 131 16.17 12.18 8.19
C ARG A 131 16.05 12.54 6.72
N ALA A 132 15.48 13.70 6.39
CA ALA A 132 15.40 14.16 5.00
C ALA A 132 16.79 14.39 4.36
N GLN A 133 17.79 14.80 5.15
CA GLN A 133 19.18 14.93 4.67
C GLN A 133 19.83 13.56 4.43
N GLU A 134 19.54 12.58 5.28
CA GLU A 134 20.04 11.21 5.18
C GLU A 134 19.34 10.40 4.08
N SER A 135 18.06 10.70 3.78
CA SER A 135 17.24 10.00 2.79
C SER A 135 17.93 9.85 1.44
N LEU A 136 18.71 10.84 1.00
CA LEU A 136 19.37 10.76 -0.30
C LEU A 136 20.36 9.58 -0.38
N VAL A 137 21.18 9.42 0.65
CA VAL A 137 22.17 8.33 0.70
C VAL A 137 21.45 6.99 0.84
N VAL A 138 20.41 6.93 1.68
CA VAL A 138 19.61 5.71 1.88
C VAL A 138 18.92 5.29 0.58
N GLU A 139 18.28 6.23 -0.12
CA GLU A 139 17.66 5.99 -1.43
C GLU A 139 18.66 5.39 -2.43
N GLN A 140 19.86 5.95 -2.52
CA GLN A 140 20.90 5.48 -3.43
C GLN A 140 21.39 4.07 -3.08
N VAL A 141 21.71 3.84 -1.80
CA VAL A 141 22.24 2.55 -1.34
C VAL A 141 21.20 1.45 -1.53
N ILE A 142 19.98 1.65 -1.06
CA ILE A 142 18.91 0.64 -1.18
C ILE A 142 18.53 0.40 -2.64
N ALA A 143 18.46 1.45 -3.48
CA ALA A 143 18.17 1.29 -4.90
C ALA A 143 19.24 0.45 -5.61
N HIS A 144 20.51 0.69 -5.28
CA HIS A 144 21.63 -0.08 -5.82
C HIS A 144 21.56 -1.55 -5.39
N GLN A 145 21.35 -1.81 -4.09
CA GLN A 145 21.25 -3.16 -3.54
C GLN A 145 20.11 -3.96 -4.17
N VAL A 146 18.92 -3.37 -4.29
CA VAL A 146 17.75 -4.00 -4.94
C VAL A 146 18.08 -4.27 -6.41
N GLN A 147 18.60 -3.27 -7.14
CA GLN A 147 18.94 -3.45 -8.56
C GLN A 147 19.98 -4.54 -8.80
N ASP A 148 20.98 -4.65 -7.92
CA ASP A 148 22.02 -5.68 -8.02
C ASP A 148 21.42 -7.08 -7.86
N VAL A 149 20.52 -7.28 -6.90
CA VAL A 149 19.78 -8.55 -6.76
C VAL A 149 18.94 -8.84 -8.01
N LEU A 150 18.22 -7.84 -8.54
CA LEU A 150 17.42 -8.03 -9.76
C LEU A 150 18.26 -8.39 -10.99
N LYS A 151 19.47 -7.82 -11.12
CA LYS A 151 20.43 -8.20 -12.15
C LYS A 151 20.90 -9.65 -12.00
N GLN A 152 21.18 -10.09 -10.77
CA GLN A 152 21.58 -11.46 -10.48
C GLN A 152 20.45 -12.46 -10.80
N GLU A 153 19.22 -12.11 -10.47
CA GLU A 153 18.01 -12.88 -10.81
C GLU A 153 17.64 -12.80 -12.30
N ASN A 154 18.32 -11.95 -13.09
CA ASN A 154 18.01 -11.67 -14.51
C ASN A 154 16.55 -11.23 -14.73
N ILE A 155 16.03 -10.39 -13.84
CA ILE A 155 14.68 -9.82 -13.91
C ILE A 155 14.78 -8.34 -14.27
N SER A 156 14.52 -8.04 -15.54
CA SER A 156 14.45 -6.69 -16.10
C SER A 156 13.64 -6.73 -17.39
N VAL A 157 13.11 -5.57 -17.81
CA VAL A 157 12.49 -5.44 -19.14
C VAL A 157 13.58 -5.44 -20.21
N PHE A 158 14.69 -4.76 -19.93
CA PHE A 158 15.85 -4.71 -20.80
C PHE A 158 17.13 -4.57 -19.99
N GLN A 159 18.14 -5.35 -20.34
CA GLN A 159 19.48 -5.26 -19.77
C GLN A 159 20.54 -5.46 -20.86
N MET A 160 21.43 -4.49 -21.05
CA MET A 160 22.54 -4.54 -21.99
C MET A 160 23.74 -3.76 -21.46
N GLY A 161 24.86 -4.46 -21.22
CA GLY A 161 26.03 -3.86 -20.57
C GLY A 161 25.65 -3.27 -19.21
N ASN A 162 25.90 -1.96 -19.03
CA ASN A 162 25.56 -1.24 -17.80
C ASN A 162 24.11 -0.70 -17.78
N VAL A 163 23.36 -0.85 -18.86
CA VAL A 163 21.96 -0.40 -18.94
C VAL A 163 21.06 -1.45 -18.29
N PHE A 164 20.25 -1.02 -17.32
CA PHE A 164 19.23 -1.82 -16.64
C PHE A 164 17.91 -1.04 -16.66
N PHE A 165 16.83 -1.67 -17.14
CA PHE A 165 15.54 -1.02 -17.31
C PHE A 165 14.38 -1.93 -16.88
N PRO A 166 13.38 -1.41 -16.13
CA PRO A 166 13.34 -0.05 -15.55
C PRO A 166 14.36 0.10 -14.40
N PRO A 167 15.09 1.22 -14.30
CA PRO A 167 15.98 1.43 -13.16
C PRO A 167 15.21 1.44 -11.84
N VAL A 168 15.86 0.99 -10.77
CA VAL A 168 15.27 1.05 -9.42
C VAL A 168 15.39 2.48 -8.91
N PHE A 169 14.34 3.28 -9.10
CA PHE A 169 14.27 4.63 -8.55
C PHE A 169 13.09 4.77 -7.60
N PHE A 170 13.37 5.19 -6.37
CA PHE A 170 12.34 5.48 -5.39
C PHE A 170 12.68 6.75 -4.61
N LYS A 171 11.68 7.29 -3.90
CA LYS A 171 11.79 8.42 -2.99
C LYS A 171 11.20 8.08 -1.63
N LEU A 172 11.96 8.38 -0.59
CA LEU A 172 11.50 8.31 0.79
C LEU A 172 10.77 9.60 1.11
N ILE A 173 9.45 9.48 1.23
CA ILE A 173 8.60 10.63 1.49
C ILE A 173 7.69 10.40 2.67
N ASP A 174 7.14 11.52 3.12
CA ASP A 174 5.93 11.54 3.91
C ASP A 174 4.74 11.30 2.96
N LEU A 175 4.19 10.08 2.95
CA LEU A 175 3.21 9.65 1.96
C LEU A 175 1.84 10.33 2.18
N PRO A 176 1.13 10.70 1.10
CA PRO A 176 -0.28 11.06 1.23
C PRO A 176 -1.09 9.88 1.77
N HIS A 177 -2.25 10.15 2.36
CA HIS A 177 -3.25 9.11 2.52
C HIS A 177 -3.96 8.87 1.19
N VAL A 178 -4.70 7.77 1.10
CA VAL A 178 -5.52 7.47 -0.07
C VAL A 178 -6.97 7.37 0.35
N LEU A 179 -7.83 8.16 -0.30
CA LEU A 179 -9.27 7.96 -0.27
C LEU A 179 -9.60 6.83 -1.23
N VAL A 180 -9.85 5.64 -0.69
CA VAL A 180 -10.36 4.48 -1.42
C VAL A 180 -11.85 4.67 -1.63
N ILE A 181 -12.32 4.44 -2.85
CA ILE A 181 -13.74 4.52 -3.21
C ILE A 181 -14.17 3.18 -3.79
N SER A 182 -15.24 2.63 -3.24
CA SER A 182 -15.81 1.32 -3.60
C SER A 182 -17.26 1.47 -4.02
N TYR A 183 -17.74 0.52 -4.82
CA TYR A 183 -19.16 0.43 -5.14
C TYR A 183 -19.98 0.13 -3.87
N VAL A 184 -21.23 0.60 -3.86
CA VAL A 184 -22.14 0.39 -2.72
C VAL A 184 -22.72 -1.04 -2.70
N ASP A 185 -22.90 -1.64 -3.87
CA ASP A 185 -23.59 -2.92 -4.09
C ASP A 185 -22.64 -4.12 -4.21
N ARG A 186 -21.32 -3.92 -4.16
CA ARG A 186 -20.32 -4.99 -4.24
C ARG A 186 -18.99 -4.55 -3.63
N ILE A 187 -18.21 -5.50 -3.11
CA ILE A 187 -16.89 -5.21 -2.55
C ILE A 187 -15.84 -5.16 -3.67
N GLN A 188 -15.84 -4.05 -4.39
CA GLN A 188 -14.93 -3.79 -5.50
C GLN A 188 -14.54 -2.31 -5.51
N MET A 189 -13.23 -2.04 -5.58
CA MET A 189 -12.72 -0.67 -5.71
C MET A 189 -13.17 -0.08 -7.05
N ARG A 190 -13.72 1.13 -6.99
CA ARG A 190 -14.15 1.93 -8.14
C ARG A 190 -13.10 2.97 -8.52
N ASP A 191 -12.51 3.63 -7.53
CA ASP A 191 -11.52 4.69 -7.73
C ASP A 191 -10.66 4.87 -6.48
N GLN A 192 -9.55 5.59 -6.62
CA GLN A 192 -8.71 6.01 -5.51
C GLN A 192 -8.15 7.40 -5.73
N VAL A 193 -8.13 8.21 -4.68
CA VAL A 193 -7.60 9.58 -4.75
C VAL A 193 -6.56 9.77 -3.67
N ALA A 194 -5.34 10.15 -4.06
CA ALA A 194 -4.32 10.56 -3.11
C ALA A 194 -4.77 11.88 -2.46
N VAL A 195 -4.83 11.91 -1.13
CA VAL A 195 -5.23 13.05 -0.31
C VAL A 195 -4.12 13.40 0.68
N ARG A 196 -4.06 14.66 1.12
CA ARG A 196 -3.03 15.12 2.07
C ARG A 196 -3.01 14.26 3.34
N ARG A 197 -1.81 13.97 3.88
CA ARG A 197 -1.64 13.16 5.10
C ARG A 197 -2.21 13.84 6.36
N SER A 198 -2.21 15.18 6.39
CA SER A 198 -2.57 15.98 7.57
C SER A 198 -4.08 16.16 7.80
N LEU A 199 -4.91 15.22 7.34
CA LEU A 199 -6.34 15.22 7.65
C LEU A 199 -6.55 14.82 9.11
N THR A 200 -7.27 15.66 9.85
CA THR A 200 -7.81 15.29 11.16
C THR A 200 -8.89 14.22 11.00
N LEU A 201 -9.28 13.57 12.11
CA LEU A 201 -10.38 12.59 12.09
C LEU A 201 -11.70 13.22 11.63
N GLY A 202 -12.00 14.44 12.07
CA GLY A 202 -13.19 15.17 11.63
C GLY A 202 -13.18 15.48 10.14
N GLU A 203 -12.07 16.02 9.62
CA GLU A 203 -11.92 16.26 8.18
C GLU A 203 -12.00 14.97 7.36
N THR A 204 -11.48 13.86 7.90
CA THR A 204 -11.57 12.54 7.25
C THR A 204 -13.03 12.08 7.15
N ASP A 205 -13.78 12.15 8.25
CA ASP A 205 -15.18 11.72 8.28
C ASP A 205 -16.08 12.63 7.42
N ASP A 206 -15.81 13.93 7.40
CA ASP A 206 -16.49 14.91 6.54
C ASP A 206 -16.25 14.61 5.06
N LEU A 207 -14.99 14.39 4.67
CA LEU A 207 -14.61 14.05 3.30
C LEU A 207 -15.27 12.75 2.84
N GLU A 208 -15.16 11.69 3.65
CA GLU A 208 -15.77 10.40 3.34
C GLU A 208 -17.29 10.49 3.22
N SER A 209 -17.94 11.19 4.16
CA SER A 209 -19.41 11.36 4.16
C SER A 209 -19.88 12.17 2.95
N ALA A 210 -19.16 13.24 2.60
CA ALA A 210 -19.47 14.05 1.43
C ALA A 210 -19.38 13.24 0.13
N VAL A 211 -18.34 12.39 0.00
CA VAL A 211 -18.13 11.51 -1.16
C VAL A 211 -19.20 10.41 -1.22
N ASP A 212 -19.46 9.74 -0.10
CA ASP A 212 -20.44 8.65 0.01
C ASP A 212 -21.84 9.13 -0.40
N GLN A 213 -22.27 10.29 0.11
CA GLN A 213 -23.60 10.86 -0.16
C GLN A 213 -23.71 11.42 -1.59
N ALA A 214 -22.71 12.16 -2.06
CA ALA A 214 -22.79 12.85 -3.35
C ALA A 214 -22.65 11.91 -4.56
N LEU A 215 -21.92 10.80 -4.40
CA LEU A 215 -21.59 9.88 -5.50
C LEU A 215 -22.28 8.51 -5.39
N ASN A 216 -23.02 8.27 -4.31
CA ASN A 216 -23.62 6.97 -3.98
C ASN A 216 -22.58 5.83 -3.99
N VAL A 217 -21.53 6.01 -3.19
CA VAL A 217 -20.39 5.10 -3.06
C VAL A 217 -20.09 4.83 -1.59
N ARG A 218 -19.09 3.99 -1.33
CA ARG A 218 -18.51 3.83 0.01
C ARG A 218 -17.05 4.16 -0.05
N SER A 219 -16.58 4.92 0.92
CA SER A 219 -15.21 5.42 0.94
C SER A 219 -14.51 5.13 2.25
N LEU A 220 -13.18 5.10 2.17
CA LEU A 220 -12.29 4.94 3.31
C LEU A 220 -10.96 5.64 3.02
N VAL A 221 -10.57 6.59 3.86
CA VAL A 221 -9.22 7.14 3.90
C VAL A 221 -8.32 6.19 4.66
N VAL A 222 -7.24 5.75 4.00
CA VAL A 222 -6.25 4.82 4.54
C VAL A 222 -4.84 5.37 4.40
N PRO A 223 -3.94 5.09 5.37
CA PRO A 223 -2.51 5.25 5.13
C PRO A 223 -2.02 4.17 4.16
N ILE A 224 -0.95 4.49 3.42
CA ILE A 224 -0.30 3.59 2.47
C ILE A 224 1.19 3.42 2.81
N GLY A 225 1.75 2.27 2.43
CA GLY A 225 3.18 1.96 2.61
C GLY A 225 4.06 2.44 1.46
N GLY A 226 3.50 2.48 0.26
CA GLY A 226 4.15 2.93 -0.96
C GLY A 226 3.13 3.35 -2.01
N TYR A 227 3.62 3.96 -3.09
CA TYR A 227 2.83 4.34 -4.26
C TYR A 227 3.67 4.13 -5.52
N SER A 228 3.16 3.34 -6.47
CA SER A 228 3.89 2.94 -7.68
C SER A 228 3.96 4.03 -8.77
N THR A 229 4.30 5.27 -8.40
CA THR A 229 4.73 6.30 -9.37
C THR A 229 6.12 5.98 -9.92
N TYR A 230 6.66 6.82 -10.82
CA TYR A 230 8.05 6.69 -11.26
C TYR A 230 8.81 8.02 -11.14
N PRO A 231 9.73 8.19 -10.17
CA PRO A 231 10.18 7.18 -9.18
C PRO A 231 9.07 6.75 -8.23
N THR A 232 9.17 5.54 -7.68
CA THR A 232 8.20 5.03 -6.71
C THR A 232 8.29 5.82 -5.41
N MET A 233 7.17 5.96 -4.69
CA MET A 233 7.16 6.60 -3.38
C MET A 233 7.11 5.50 -2.32
N VAL A 234 7.95 5.63 -1.29
CA VAL A 234 7.98 4.67 -0.16
C VAL A 234 7.98 5.46 1.14
N SER A 235 7.25 4.95 2.14
CA SER A 235 7.19 5.59 3.45
C SER A 235 8.59 5.75 4.04
N SER A 236 8.89 6.97 4.47
CA SER A 236 10.16 7.25 5.12
C SER A 236 10.23 6.67 6.53
N THR A 237 9.15 6.23 7.20
CA THR A 237 9.18 5.86 8.63
C THR A 237 9.14 4.36 8.91
N GLY A 238 9.14 3.53 7.86
CA GLY A 238 9.14 2.07 8.01
C GLY A 238 10.49 1.49 8.44
N PRO A 239 10.51 0.31 9.10
CA PRO A 239 11.75 -0.40 9.40
C PRO A 239 12.44 -0.86 8.11
N ARG A 240 13.76 -1.08 8.16
CA ARG A 240 14.59 -1.40 6.99
C ARG A 240 14.07 -2.57 6.18
N ASP A 241 13.79 -3.70 6.82
CA ASP A 241 13.41 -4.93 6.14
C ASP A 241 12.09 -4.73 5.36
N TRP A 242 11.12 -4.07 6.00
CA TRP A 242 9.86 -3.68 5.37
C TRP A 242 10.06 -2.67 4.24
N MET A 243 10.97 -1.70 4.41
CA MET A 243 11.26 -0.70 3.38
C MET A 243 11.87 -1.35 2.13
N ILE A 244 12.82 -2.27 2.29
CA ILE A 244 13.44 -2.99 1.16
C ILE A 244 12.38 -3.83 0.43
N GLY A 245 11.53 -4.55 1.17
CA GLY A 245 10.40 -5.28 0.60
C GLY A 245 9.45 -4.37 -0.16
N THR A 246 9.06 -3.23 0.44
CA THR A 246 8.19 -2.23 -0.21
C THR A 246 8.83 -1.64 -1.46
N VAL A 247 10.11 -1.25 -1.45
CA VAL A 247 10.81 -0.76 -2.65
C VAL A 247 10.73 -1.79 -3.78
N SER A 248 10.91 -3.07 -3.44
CA SER A 248 10.86 -4.18 -4.40
C SER A 248 9.43 -4.42 -4.93
N HIS A 249 8.42 -4.37 -4.04
CA HIS A 249 6.98 -4.44 -4.38
C HIS A 249 6.58 -3.33 -5.36
N GLU A 250 6.91 -2.09 -5.02
CA GLU A 250 6.56 -0.94 -5.86
C GLU A 250 7.30 -0.97 -7.21
N TRP A 251 8.54 -1.45 -7.24
CA TRP A 251 9.27 -1.64 -8.50
C TRP A 251 8.66 -2.74 -9.36
N CYS A 252 8.14 -3.82 -8.76
CA CYS A 252 7.41 -4.87 -9.49
C CYS A 252 6.20 -4.30 -10.26
N HIS A 253 5.45 -3.37 -9.68
CA HIS A 253 4.35 -2.69 -10.38
C HIS A 253 4.85 -1.90 -11.60
N VAL A 254 5.97 -1.19 -11.48
CA VAL A 254 6.62 -0.50 -12.61
C VAL A 254 7.07 -1.49 -13.68
N TYR A 255 7.68 -2.61 -13.29
CA TYR A 255 8.09 -3.67 -14.19
C TYR A 255 6.90 -4.27 -14.95
N LEU A 256 5.83 -4.65 -14.23
CA LEU A 256 4.64 -5.26 -14.81
C LEU A 256 3.86 -4.32 -15.73
N THR A 257 3.99 -3.00 -15.59
CA THR A 257 3.36 -2.02 -16.49
C THR A 257 3.75 -2.25 -17.97
N PHE A 258 4.90 -2.87 -18.23
CA PHE A 258 5.36 -3.22 -19.57
C PHE A 258 4.81 -4.56 -20.11
N TYR A 259 4.00 -5.27 -19.32
CA TYR A 259 3.51 -6.61 -19.63
C TYR A 259 1.99 -6.72 -19.48
N PRO A 260 1.34 -7.74 -20.08
CA PRO A 260 -0.11 -7.94 -20.03
C PRO A 260 -0.74 -7.88 -18.64
N LEU A 261 -0.08 -8.42 -17.61
CA LEU A 261 -0.62 -8.44 -16.25
C LEU A 261 -0.72 -7.02 -15.65
N GLY A 262 0.30 -6.19 -15.83
CA GLY A 262 0.25 -4.78 -15.41
C GLY A 262 -0.70 -3.96 -16.26
N MET A 263 -0.76 -4.20 -17.57
CA MET A 263 -1.75 -3.55 -18.45
C MET A 263 -3.21 -3.94 -18.11
N SER A 264 -3.42 -5.01 -17.35
CA SER A 264 -4.73 -5.47 -16.90
C SER A 264 -5.10 -4.97 -15.49
N TYR A 265 -4.14 -4.37 -14.78
CA TYR A 265 -4.35 -3.82 -13.44
C TYR A 265 -5.51 -2.81 -13.42
N GLY A 266 -6.38 -2.93 -12.42
CA GLY A 266 -7.55 -2.07 -12.26
C GLY A 266 -8.71 -2.34 -13.23
N LYS A 267 -8.56 -3.26 -14.21
CA LYS A 267 -9.67 -3.61 -15.12
C LYS A 267 -10.71 -4.51 -14.47
N THR A 268 -10.28 -5.43 -13.61
CA THR A 268 -11.15 -6.33 -12.83
C THR A 268 -10.57 -6.54 -11.43
N GLY A 269 -11.41 -6.93 -10.47
CA GLY A 269 -10.95 -7.27 -9.12
C GLY A 269 -9.90 -8.38 -9.12
N ASP A 270 -10.10 -9.42 -9.94
CA ASP A 270 -9.17 -10.54 -10.07
C ASP A 270 -7.82 -10.11 -10.63
N ALA A 271 -7.78 -9.26 -11.67
CA ALA A 271 -6.53 -8.78 -12.23
C ALA A 271 -5.76 -7.89 -11.25
N THR A 272 -6.46 -7.06 -10.48
CA THR A 272 -5.86 -6.29 -9.38
C THR A 272 -5.30 -7.22 -8.30
N ALA A 273 -6.07 -8.19 -7.82
CA ALA A 273 -5.62 -9.14 -6.81
C ALA A 273 -4.41 -9.96 -7.30
N MET A 274 -4.42 -10.43 -8.54
CA MET A 274 -3.27 -11.14 -9.12
C MET A 274 -2.02 -10.28 -9.14
N ASN A 275 -2.15 -9.02 -9.56
CA ASN A 275 -1.00 -8.12 -9.67
C ASN A 275 -0.40 -7.78 -8.30
N GLU A 276 -1.24 -7.37 -7.34
CA GLU A 276 -0.80 -7.12 -5.96
C GLU A 276 -0.12 -8.35 -5.37
N THR A 277 -0.68 -9.55 -5.59
CA THR A 277 -0.09 -10.77 -5.07
C THR A 277 1.21 -11.17 -5.72
N VAL A 278 1.33 -11.02 -7.04
CA VAL A 278 2.62 -11.21 -7.71
C VAL A 278 3.66 -10.26 -7.11
N CYS A 279 3.33 -8.99 -6.91
CA CYS A 279 4.27 -8.02 -6.36
C CYS A 279 4.56 -8.20 -4.87
N SER A 280 3.62 -8.74 -4.09
CA SER A 280 3.86 -9.10 -2.69
C SER A 280 4.86 -10.27 -2.59
N LEU A 281 4.63 -11.35 -3.35
CA LEU A 281 5.54 -12.50 -3.40
C LEU A 281 6.93 -12.09 -3.89
N PHE A 282 6.98 -11.26 -4.93
CA PHE A 282 8.22 -10.70 -5.47
C PHE A 282 8.95 -9.82 -4.44
N GLY A 283 8.22 -8.92 -3.78
CA GLY A 283 8.76 -8.01 -2.78
C GLY A 283 9.36 -8.76 -1.59
N ASP A 284 8.69 -9.80 -1.12
CA ASP A 284 9.20 -10.66 -0.05
C ASP A 284 10.50 -11.37 -0.44
N GLU A 285 10.56 -11.97 -1.64
CA GLU A 285 11.74 -12.73 -2.08
C GLU A 285 12.94 -11.84 -2.39
N VAL A 286 12.74 -10.74 -3.12
CA VAL A 286 13.81 -9.79 -3.43
C VAL A 286 14.27 -9.11 -2.15
N GLY A 287 13.34 -8.74 -1.26
CA GLY A 287 13.67 -8.16 0.04
C GLY A 287 14.52 -9.10 0.88
N ALA A 288 14.13 -10.37 0.97
CA ALA A 288 14.90 -11.38 1.69
C ALA A 288 16.29 -11.63 1.06
N ALA A 289 16.40 -11.62 -0.27
CA ALA A 289 17.67 -11.77 -0.97
C ALA A 289 18.62 -10.57 -0.73
N VAL A 290 18.09 -9.34 -0.69
CA VAL A 290 18.89 -8.15 -0.34
C VAL A 290 19.37 -8.22 1.12
N LEU A 291 18.50 -8.61 2.05
CA LEU A 291 18.86 -8.76 3.47
C LEU A 291 19.98 -9.78 3.68
N GLU A 292 19.90 -10.90 2.97
CA GLU A 292 20.94 -11.92 2.95
C GLU A 292 22.27 -11.39 2.38
N ALA A 293 22.22 -10.77 1.19
CA ALA A 293 23.41 -10.35 0.47
C ALA A 293 24.18 -9.19 1.12
N TYR A 294 23.47 -8.23 1.73
CA TYR A 294 24.08 -6.98 2.21
C TYR A 294 24.06 -6.80 3.72
N TYR A 295 23.25 -7.57 4.44
CA TYR A 295 23.09 -7.43 5.89
C TYR A 295 23.38 -8.71 6.67
N GLY A 296 23.70 -9.81 5.97
CA GLY A 296 24.11 -11.08 6.59
C GLY A 296 22.97 -11.78 7.35
N GLU A 297 21.73 -11.42 7.05
CA GLU A 297 20.57 -12.01 7.69
C GLU A 297 20.16 -13.30 7.01
N ALA A 298 20.00 -14.36 7.79
CA ALA A 298 19.54 -15.63 7.26
C ALA A 298 18.15 -15.46 6.63
N ARG A 299 17.98 -15.96 5.41
CA ARG A 299 16.69 -15.95 4.70
C ARG A 299 15.63 -16.64 5.57
N LYS A 300 14.68 -15.87 6.08
CA LYS A 300 13.53 -16.41 6.82
C LYS A 300 12.65 -17.17 5.85
N VAL A 301 12.13 -18.32 6.28
CA VAL A 301 11.09 -19.03 5.51
C VAL A 301 9.87 -18.11 5.47
N LEU A 302 9.48 -17.71 4.26
CA LEU A 302 8.33 -16.84 4.07
C LEU A 302 7.05 -17.63 4.40
N SER A 303 6.07 -16.96 4.99
CA SER A 303 4.83 -17.60 5.49
C SER A 303 4.09 -18.39 4.42
N TRP A 304 4.23 -17.99 3.15
CA TRP A 304 3.60 -18.62 2.00
C TRP A 304 4.41 -19.76 1.34
N GLN A 305 5.70 -19.92 1.68
CA GLN A 305 6.56 -20.98 1.15
C GLN A 305 6.23 -22.35 1.73
N THR A 306 5.64 -22.38 2.93
CA THR A 306 5.07 -23.60 3.49
C THR A 306 3.61 -23.70 3.04
N PRO A 307 3.18 -24.81 2.40
CA PRO A 307 1.76 -25.06 2.19
C PRO A 307 1.07 -25.02 3.56
N PRO A 308 -0.14 -24.44 3.68
CA PRO A 308 -0.93 -24.68 4.88
C PRO A 308 -1.02 -26.19 5.03
N THR A 309 -0.53 -26.74 6.14
CA THR A 309 -0.76 -28.14 6.48
C THR A 309 -2.25 -28.37 6.27
N PRO A 310 -2.68 -29.34 5.43
CA PRO A 310 -4.08 -29.74 5.42
C PRO A 310 -4.43 -29.92 6.88
N THR A 311 -5.49 -29.26 7.36
CA THR A 311 -5.92 -29.43 8.73
C THR A 311 -6.39 -30.89 8.88
N VAL A 312 -5.44 -31.82 9.02
CA VAL A 312 -5.65 -33.04 9.75
C VAL A 312 -6.07 -32.54 11.11
N ALA A 313 -7.29 -32.87 11.52
CA ALA A 313 -7.74 -32.68 12.88
C ALA A 313 -6.74 -33.43 13.78
N VAL A 314 -5.72 -32.73 14.25
CA VAL A 314 -4.77 -33.27 15.23
C VAL A 314 -5.40 -33.01 16.60
N PRO A 315 -5.47 -34.03 17.48
CA PRO A 315 -6.15 -33.93 18.76
C PRO A 315 -5.45 -32.89 19.66
N PRO A 316 -6.18 -32.34 20.65
CA PRO A 316 -5.68 -31.23 21.44
C PRO A 316 -4.53 -31.69 22.33
N GLY A 317 -3.38 -31.05 22.20
CA GLY A 317 -2.30 -31.18 23.17
C GLY A 317 -0.90 -31.00 22.59
N SER A 318 -0.47 -29.74 22.45
CA SER A 318 0.90 -29.35 22.80
C SER A 318 1.02 -27.83 22.72
N ASP A 319 0.97 -27.20 23.88
CA ASP A 319 1.34 -25.79 24.08
C ASP A 319 2.84 -25.60 23.81
N ALA A 320 3.20 -24.57 23.03
CA ALA A 320 4.43 -23.80 23.23
C ALA A 320 4.40 -22.49 22.41
N PRO A 321 4.52 -21.32 23.08
CA PRO A 321 4.80 -20.01 22.49
C PRO A 321 6.29 -19.62 22.62
N ALA A 322 6.83 -18.81 21.71
CA ALA A 322 8.02 -17.97 21.95
C ALA A 322 8.18 -16.92 20.81
N GLY A 323 8.50 -15.64 21.08
CA GLY A 323 8.75 -15.05 22.39
C GLY A 323 9.09 -13.56 22.35
N ALA A 324 9.11 -12.98 23.55
CA ALA A 324 9.92 -11.83 23.94
C ALA A 324 10.49 -12.15 25.34
N GLU A 325 11.83 -12.27 25.38
CA GLU A 325 12.82 -12.03 26.44
C GLU A 325 12.68 -12.54 27.90
N SER A 326 13.87 -12.76 28.47
CA SER A 326 14.30 -13.53 29.64
C SER A 326 14.24 -12.82 31.00
N THR A 327 14.02 -13.59 32.09
CA THR A 327 14.97 -13.85 33.21
C THR A 327 14.33 -14.68 34.36
N PRO A 328 15.11 -15.35 35.25
CA PRO A 328 14.70 -16.58 35.94
C PRO A 328 14.44 -16.45 37.46
N GLY A 329 13.63 -17.37 38.02
CA GLY A 329 13.44 -17.51 39.47
C GLY A 329 12.59 -18.72 39.92
N ALA A 330 13.29 -19.82 40.24
CA ALA A 330 13.03 -20.97 41.13
C ALA A 330 11.63 -21.34 41.75
N SER A 331 11.43 -22.68 41.80
CA SER A 331 10.95 -23.50 42.94
C SER A 331 9.49 -24.04 43.01
N SER A 332 9.37 -25.29 42.55
CA SER A 332 8.84 -26.52 43.21
C SER A 332 7.38 -26.70 43.72
N SER A 333 6.84 -27.86 43.30
CA SER A 333 6.14 -28.93 44.06
C SER A 333 4.63 -29.17 43.84
N ASP A 334 4.38 -30.38 43.30
CA ASP A 334 3.32 -31.39 43.53
C ASP A 334 1.84 -31.04 43.72
N GLY A 335 0.99 -31.78 43.00
CA GLY A 335 -0.40 -32.01 43.42
C GLY A 335 -1.36 -32.44 42.31
N SER A 336 -1.56 -33.74 42.13
CA SER A 336 -2.58 -34.36 41.27
C SER A 336 -4.01 -34.02 41.72
N ALA A 337 -4.88 -33.59 40.80
CA ALA A 337 -6.30 -33.97 40.78
C ALA A 337 -6.93 -33.69 39.41
N SER A 338 -7.63 -34.69 38.89
CA SER A 338 -8.43 -34.66 37.66
C SER A 338 -9.66 -33.77 37.85
N GLU A 339 -9.64 -32.57 37.25
CA GLU A 339 -10.84 -31.77 37.00
C GLU A 339 -11.07 -31.70 35.49
N ARG A 340 -12.31 -32.01 35.08
CA ARG A 340 -12.77 -31.83 33.69
C ARG A 340 -12.63 -30.36 33.32
N ARG A 341 -11.57 -30.03 32.57
CA ARG A 341 -11.32 -28.71 32.02
C ARG A 341 -12.49 -28.37 31.07
N PRO A 342 -13.14 -27.19 31.20
CA PRO A 342 -14.06 -26.73 30.17
C PRO A 342 -13.28 -26.64 28.86
N GLU A 343 -13.88 -27.11 27.77
CA GLU A 343 -13.35 -27.01 26.42
C GLU A 343 -12.93 -25.55 26.19
N ALA A 344 -11.61 -25.30 26.20
CA ALA A 344 -11.09 -23.96 26.15
C ALA A 344 -11.55 -23.32 24.84
N ALA A 345 -12.37 -22.27 24.93
CA ALA A 345 -12.75 -21.47 23.79
C ALA A 345 -11.47 -21.09 23.02
N GLN A 346 -11.44 -21.40 21.72
CA GLN A 346 -10.28 -21.07 20.89
C GLN A 346 -9.95 -19.57 21.05
N PRO A 347 -8.66 -19.19 21.10
CA PRO A 347 -8.28 -17.79 21.22
C PRO A 347 -8.87 -16.98 20.06
N PHE A 348 -9.36 -15.79 20.36
CA PHE A 348 -9.92 -14.88 19.37
C PHE A 348 -8.90 -14.62 18.26
N ASN A 349 -9.31 -14.83 17.00
CA ASN A 349 -8.47 -14.61 15.84
C ASN A 349 -9.11 -13.49 14.98
N PRO A 350 -8.52 -12.29 14.96
CA PRO A 350 -9.07 -11.14 14.23
C PRO A 350 -9.25 -11.38 12.73
N ASP A 351 -8.29 -12.06 12.10
CA ASP A 351 -8.30 -12.34 10.67
C ASP A 351 -9.45 -13.28 10.29
N ARG A 352 -9.66 -14.32 11.10
CA ARG A 352 -10.79 -15.24 10.94
C ARG A 352 -12.12 -14.51 11.08
N GLU A 353 -12.21 -13.58 12.02
CA GLU A 353 -13.42 -12.79 12.24
C GLU A 353 -13.67 -11.83 11.06
N LEU A 354 -12.64 -11.13 10.57
CA LEU A 354 -12.74 -10.29 9.37
C LEU A 354 -13.18 -11.09 8.14
N ARG A 355 -12.67 -12.32 7.97
CA ARG A 355 -13.11 -13.22 6.90
C ARG A 355 -14.58 -13.63 7.03
N ARG A 356 -15.03 -13.94 8.25
CA ARG A 356 -16.44 -14.25 8.53
C ARG A 356 -17.34 -13.07 8.16
N ILE A 357 -16.95 -11.86 8.56
CA ILE A 357 -17.68 -10.62 8.25
C ILE A 357 -17.71 -10.40 6.73
N TYR A 358 -16.58 -10.52 6.04
CA TYR A 358 -16.48 -10.38 4.59
C TYR A 358 -17.45 -11.32 3.85
N LEU A 359 -17.44 -12.61 4.18
CA LEU A 359 -18.28 -13.62 3.52
C LEU A 359 -19.77 -13.34 3.73
N ALA A 360 -20.16 -12.97 4.95
CA ALA A 360 -21.54 -12.64 5.26
C ALA A 360 -21.99 -11.34 4.55
N ALA A 361 -21.11 -10.33 4.46
CA ALA A 361 -21.39 -9.11 3.70
C ALA A 361 -21.53 -9.39 2.19
N GLU A 362 -20.64 -10.20 1.60
CA GLU A 362 -20.72 -10.61 0.19
C GLU A 362 -22.01 -11.36 -0.14
N GLU A 363 -22.46 -12.27 0.73
CA GLU A 363 -23.73 -12.99 0.56
C GLU A 363 -24.91 -12.02 0.47
N ARG A 364 -24.94 -11.03 1.38
CA ARG A 364 -25.98 -10.01 1.44
C ARG A 364 -25.96 -9.09 0.22
N LEU A 365 -24.77 -8.63 -0.19
CA LEU A 365 -24.60 -7.79 -1.37
C LEU A 365 -25.04 -8.51 -2.66
N LYS A 366 -24.72 -9.81 -2.80
CA LYS A 366 -25.20 -10.63 -3.93
C LYS A 366 -26.71 -10.80 -3.96
N ALA A 367 -27.36 -10.78 -2.80
CA ALA A 367 -28.82 -10.78 -2.69
C ALA A 367 -29.45 -9.39 -2.89
N GLY A 368 -28.65 -8.33 -3.09
CA GLY A 368 -29.10 -6.94 -3.17
C GLY A 368 -29.42 -6.29 -1.82
N ASP A 369 -29.13 -6.97 -0.71
CA ASP A 369 -29.36 -6.51 0.67
C ASP A 369 -28.18 -5.65 1.16
N ILE A 370 -28.08 -4.43 0.62
CA ILE A 370 -27.00 -3.48 0.96
C ILE A 370 -27.04 -3.12 2.46
N ALA A 371 -28.23 -2.82 2.99
CA ALA A 371 -28.39 -2.43 4.39
C ALA A 371 -28.01 -3.58 5.33
N GLY A 372 -28.40 -4.81 5.02
CA GLY A 372 -28.00 -5.99 5.79
C GLY A 372 -26.49 -6.25 5.72
N ALA A 373 -25.86 -6.04 4.57
CA ALA A 373 -24.40 -6.14 4.46
C ALA A 373 -23.69 -5.11 5.36
N GLU A 374 -24.16 -3.86 5.35
CA GLU A 374 -23.60 -2.78 6.19
C GLU A 374 -23.81 -3.04 7.67
N GLN A 375 -24.97 -3.56 8.05
CA GLN A 375 -25.25 -3.97 9.43
C GLN A 375 -24.28 -5.06 9.89
N VAL A 376 -24.06 -6.11 9.08
CA VAL A 376 -23.11 -7.19 9.40
C VAL A 376 -21.69 -6.65 9.61
N MET A 377 -21.27 -5.68 8.79
CA MET A 377 -19.96 -5.07 8.94
C MET A 377 -19.84 -4.21 10.21
N GLU A 378 -20.87 -3.44 10.56
CA GLU A 378 -20.87 -2.63 11.78
C GLU A 378 -20.92 -3.49 13.05
N GLU A 379 -21.76 -4.53 13.08
CA GLU A 379 -21.80 -5.49 14.19
C GLU A 379 -20.46 -6.22 14.34
N GLY A 380 -19.85 -6.63 13.23
CA GLY A 380 -18.53 -7.24 13.21
C GLY A 380 -17.43 -6.30 13.73
N ARG A 381 -17.47 -5.03 13.34
CA ARG A 381 -16.54 -3.99 13.83
C ARG A 381 -16.65 -3.79 15.33
N GLN A 382 -17.87 -3.77 15.87
CA GLN A 382 -18.11 -3.69 17.31
C GLN A 382 -17.60 -4.92 18.05
N ASN A 383 -17.78 -6.12 17.47
CA ASN A 383 -17.25 -7.36 18.03
C ASN A 383 -15.70 -7.36 18.08
N LEU A 384 -15.05 -6.93 16.99
CA LEU A 384 -13.59 -6.75 16.95
C LEU A 384 -13.11 -5.78 18.04
N ALA A 385 -13.80 -4.66 18.21
CA ALA A 385 -13.48 -3.67 19.25
C ALA A 385 -13.64 -4.24 20.67
N ALA A 386 -14.66 -5.08 20.91
CA ALA A 386 -14.86 -5.76 22.18
C ALA A 386 -13.71 -6.74 22.52
N HIS A 387 -12.96 -7.20 21.50
CA HIS A 387 -11.79 -8.05 21.64
C HIS A 387 -10.46 -7.29 21.47
N GLY A 388 -10.47 -5.96 21.58
CA GLY A 388 -9.27 -5.12 21.55
C GLY A 388 -8.73 -4.80 20.15
N VAL A 389 -9.46 -5.13 19.09
CA VAL A 389 -9.11 -4.80 17.70
C VAL A 389 -9.95 -3.62 17.22
N TYR A 390 -9.33 -2.44 17.18
CA TYR A 390 -10.03 -1.21 16.86
C TYR A 390 -9.90 -0.88 15.37
N ILE A 391 -11.04 -0.94 14.66
CA ILE A 391 -11.17 -0.49 13.27
C ILE A 391 -12.10 0.72 13.26
N ARG A 392 -11.63 1.85 12.71
CA ARG A 392 -12.41 3.11 12.63
C ARG A 392 -13.70 2.92 11.85
N LYS A 393 -13.59 2.34 10.64
CA LYS A 393 -14.70 2.14 9.71
C LYS A 393 -14.50 0.82 8.98
N LEU A 394 -15.50 -0.05 9.04
CA LEU A 394 -15.53 -1.35 8.35
C LEU A 394 -16.67 -1.32 7.34
N ASN A 395 -16.34 -1.19 6.06
CA ASN A 395 -17.29 -1.09 4.97
C ASN A 395 -16.75 -1.77 3.69
N GLN A 396 -17.46 -1.62 2.57
CA GLN A 396 -17.07 -2.15 1.28
C GLN A 396 -15.73 -1.60 0.80
N ALA A 397 -15.37 -0.35 1.12
CA ALA A 397 -14.07 0.23 0.77
C ALA A 397 -12.93 -0.38 1.59
N PHE A 398 -13.15 -0.65 2.88
CA PHE A 398 -12.21 -1.40 3.71
C PHE A 398 -11.86 -2.75 3.09
N PHE A 399 -12.87 -3.55 2.75
CA PHE A 399 -12.65 -4.88 2.17
C PHE A 399 -12.19 -4.83 0.70
N ALA A 400 -12.52 -3.77 -0.04
CA ALA A 400 -12.00 -3.55 -1.39
C ALA A 400 -10.50 -3.24 -1.39
N PHE A 401 -10.01 -2.54 -0.36
CA PHE A 401 -8.59 -2.22 -0.19
C PHE A 401 -7.84 -3.31 0.57
N TYR A 402 -8.09 -3.49 1.86
CA TYR A 402 -7.32 -4.45 2.67
C TYR A 402 -7.57 -5.91 2.27
N GLY A 403 -8.74 -6.20 1.69
CA GLY A 403 -9.02 -7.53 1.16
C GLY A 403 -8.26 -7.88 -0.12
N SER A 404 -7.62 -6.93 -0.81
CA SER A 404 -6.72 -7.22 -1.94
C SER A 404 -5.28 -7.48 -1.54
N TYR A 405 -4.89 -7.13 -0.31
CA TYR A 405 -3.54 -7.34 0.25
C TYR A 405 -3.46 -8.51 1.24
N ALA A 406 -4.61 -9.02 1.70
CA ALA A 406 -4.65 -10.05 2.73
C ALA A 406 -4.33 -11.42 2.11
N GLU A 407 -3.09 -11.86 2.29
CA GLU A 407 -2.53 -13.07 1.72
C GLU A 407 -2.24 -14.14 2.77
N GLY A 408 -2.59 -15.40 2.47
CA GLY A 408 -2.23 -16.57 3.28
C GLY A 408 -3.39 -17.15 4.12
N PRO A 409 -3.11 -18.04 5.09
CA PRO A 409 -4.14 -18.72 5.89
C PRO A 409 -5.05 -17.78 6.70
N GLY A 410 -4.62 -16.53 6.92
CA GLY A 410 -5.37 -15.43 7.55
C GLY A 410 -5.98 -14.43 6.56
N ALA A 411 -6.03 -14.72 5.26
CA ALA A 411 -6.62 -13.83 4.28
C ALA A 411 -8.08 -13.50 4.58
N ILE A 412 -8.45 -12.22 4.45
CA ILE A 412 -9.81 -11.73 4.66
C ILE A 412 -10.77 -12.25 3.59
N ARG A 413 -10.30 -12.41 2.34
CA ARG A 413 -11.05 -13.07 1.26
C ARG A 413 -10.66 -14.54 1.16
N PRO A 414 -11.52 -15.44 0.65
CA PRO A 414 -11.07 -16.73 0.15
C PRO A 414 -9.99 -16.51 -0.91
N ASP A 415 -8.75 -16.82 -0.55
CA ASP A 415 -7.58 -16.45 -1.32
C ASP A 415 -7.28 -17.47 -2.43
N THR A 416 -8.27 -17.77 -3.27
CA THR A 416 -8.07 -18.76 -4.35
C THR A 416 -7.02 -18.30 -5.33
N ILE A 417 -6.99 -17.00 -5.64
CA ILE A 417 -5.99 -16.39 -6.52
C ILE A 417 -4.60 -16.44 -5.88
N GLY A 418 -4.44 -16.03 -4.62
CA GLY A 418 -3.14 -16.04 -3.95
C GLY A 418 -2.65 -17.44 -3.64
N ASP A 419 -3.53 -18.39 -3.28
CA ASP A 419 -3.17 -19.80 -3.14
C ASP A 419 -2.70 -20.40 -4.46
N ASP A 420 -3.37 -20.06 -5.56
CA ASP A 420 -2.97 -20.46 -6.91
C ASP A 420 -1.65 -19.82 -7.33
N LEU A 421 -1.40 -18.54 -7.02
CA LEU A 421 -0.13 -17.86 -7.30
C LEU A 421 1.01 -18.41 -6.46
N ARG A 422 0.80 -18.71 -5.18
CA ARG A 422 1.79 -19.38 -4.32
C ARG A 422 2.09 -20.78 -4.82
N GLU A 423 1.07 -21.52 -5.25
CA GLU A 423 1.26 -22.82 -5.85
C GLU A 423 2.07 -22.73 -7.15
N LEU A 424 1.73 -21.78 -8.02
CA LEU A 424 2.51 -21.52 -9.23
C LEU A 424 3.94 -21.13 -8.89
N ARG A 425 4.14 -20.30 -7.86
CA ARG A 425 5.48 -19.91 -7.38
C ARG A 425 6.26 -21.11 -6.87
N ARG A 426 5.65 -22.01 -6.08
CA ARG A 426 6.27 -23.26 -5.61
C ARG A 426 6.64 -24.21 -6.76
N ARG A 427 5.85 -24.22 -7.84
CA ARG A 427 6.14 -24.99 -9.07
C ARG A 427 7.22 -24.36 -9.95
N SER A 428 7.54 -23.08 -9.74
CA SER A 428 8.52 -22.35 -10.52
C SER A 428 9.94 -22.57 -9.97
N PRO A 429 10.91 -23.00 -10.79
CA PRO A 429 12.28 -23.27 -10.31
C PRO A 429 12.98 -22.03 -9.72
N THR A 430 12.74 -20.87 -10.32
CA THR A 430 13.33 -19.59 -9.90
C THR A 430 12.26 -18.50 -9.82
N LEU A 431 12.57 -17.39 -9.14
CA LEU A 431 11.71 -16.19 -9.15
C LEU A 431 11.55 -15.67 -10.58
N ARG A 432 12.61 -15.73 -11.40
CA ARG A 432 12.54 -15.36 -12.82
C ARG A 432 11.56 -16.20 -13.62
N ASP A 433 11.56 -17.52 -13.45
CA ASP A 433 10.63 -18.41 -14.15
C ASP A 433 9.17 -18.12 -13.77
N PHE A 434 8.94 -17.81 -12.48
CA PHE A 434 7.64 -17.35 -12.00
C PHE A 434 7.23 -16.04 -12.69
N MET A 435 8.10 -15.02 -12.70
CA MET A 435 7.82 -13.72 -13.32
C MET A 435 7.55 -13.82 -14.83
N LEU A 436 8.36 -14.58 -15.56
CA LEU A 436 8.17 -14.82 -17.00
C LEU A 436 6.82 -15.49 -17.32
N THR A 437 6.31 -16.29 -16.39
CA THR A 437 5.01 -16.95 -16.51
C THR A 437 3.87 -15.96 -16.23
N VAL A 438 3.89 -15.29 -15.08
CA VAL A 438 2.77 -14.42 -14.64
C VAL A 438 2.67 -13.12 -15.42
N GLN A 439 3.77 -12.55 -15.89
CA GLN A 439 3.75 -11.25 -16.58
C GLN A 439 2.85 -11.25 -17.83
N ASN A 440 2.71 -12.41 -18.49
CA ASN A 440 1.93 -12.58 -19.71
C ASN A 440 0.44 -12.87 -19.47
N MET A 441 0.02 -12.99 -18.21
CA MET A 441 -1.38 -13.24 -17.85
C MET A 441 -2.21 -11.95 -17.96
N THR A 442 -3.50 -12.11 -18.25
CA THR A 442 -4.47 -11.00 -18.33
C THR A 442 -5.59 -11.14 -17.30
N GLY A 443 -5.74 -12.32 -16.69
CA GLY A 443 -6.69 -12.55 -15.62
C GLY A 443 -6.62 -13.96 -15.06
N TYR A 444 -7.53 -14.28 -14.14
CA TYR A 444 -7.47 -15.50 -13.32
C TYR A 444 -7.54 -16.80 -14.14
N GLU A 445 -8.24 -16.80 -15.27
CA GLU A 445 -8.31 -17.95 -16.16
C GLU A 445 -6.95 -18.32 -16.79
N ASP A 446 -6.03 -17.36 -17.00
CA ASP A 446 -4.66 -17.67 -17.43
C ASP A 446 -3.88 -18.43 -16.34
N LEU A 447 -4.04 -18.01 -15.07
CA LEU A 447 -3.42 -18.65 -13.92
C LEU A 447 -3.94 -20.09 -13.75
N ARG A 448 -5.26 -20.29 -13.84
CA ARG A 448 -5.86 -21.62 -13.78
C ARG A 448 -5.31 -22.55 -14.87
N ARG A 449 -5.22 -22.06 -16.11
CA ARG A 449 -4.59 -22.80 -17.22
C ARG A 449 -3.13 -23.17 -16.93
N ALA A 450 -2.34 -22.24 -16.41
CA ALA A 450 -0.94 -22.49 -16.05
C ALA A 450 -0.79 -23.57 -14.95
N LEU A 451 -1.81 -23.72 -14.09
CA LEU A 451 -1.85 -24.75 -13.04
C LEU A 451 -2.52 -26.06 -13.47
N GLY A 452 -3.14 -26.11 -14.66
CA GLY A 452 -3.91 -27.25 -15.14
C GLY A 452 -5.28 -27.42 -14.46
N LYS A 453 -5.91 -26.31 -14.05
CA LYS A 453 -7.20 -26.27 -13.33
C LYS A 453 -8.36 -25.76 -14.18
#